data_AF-A0A2W4L0H4-F1
#
_entry.id   AF-A0A2W4L0H4-F1
#
_cell.length_a   1.000
_cell.length_b   1.000
_cell.length_c   1.000
_cell.angle_alpha   90.00
_cell.angle_beta   90.00
_cell.angle_gamma   90.00
#
_symmetry.space_group_name_H-M   'P 1'
#
loop_
_entity.id
_entity.type
_entity.pdbx_description
1 polymer ?
#
loop_
_entity_poly.entity_id
_entity_poly.type
_entity_poly.pdbx_seq_one_letter_code
_entity_poly.pdbx_strand_id
1 'polypeptide(L)'
;AVCPGAEHEDGYIRDRNVFSDGISIEDDMAVLVRYESGATMTYHLTAYSPWEGYRVMFNGTKGRLELEVEERSYVSGAAQDPNQPGQPITEPIDRTRLTLRPLWEVPRRIEVEEGAGGHGGGDRRLLNDLFGGKREPDPLGRAATHLDGAYAMLVGAAANQSFATGLPVRIRDLVRFPGR
;
A
#
# COMPACT_ATOMS: atom_id res chain seq x y z
N ALA A 1 -5.22 20.64 -5.80
CA ALA A 1 -4.26 21.64 -5.29
C ALA A 1 -4.84 22.20 -4.00
N VAL A 2 -4.13 22.09 -2.88
CA VAL A 2 -4.63 22.54 -1.58
C VAL A 2 -3.90 23.84 -1.21
N CYS A 3 -4.64 24.91 -0.94
CA CYS A 3 -4.09 26.25 -0.65
C CYS A 3 -3.45 26.32 0.76
N PRO A 4 -2.22 26.84 0.91
CA PRO A 4 -1.66 27.23 2.21
C PRO A 4 -2.52 28.30 2.89
N GLY A 5 -2.69 28.23 4.23
CA GLY A 5 -3.43 29.24 5.02
C GLY A 5 -4.91 28.94 5.30
N ALA A 6 -5.43 27.80 4.84
CA ALA A 6 -6.82 27.37 5.08
C ALA A 6 -7.05 26.66 6.42
N GLU A 7 -6.06 26.61 7.33
CA GLU A 7 -6.18 25.90 8.61
C GLU A 7 -7.32 26.43 9.49
N HIS A 8 -7.73 27.69 9.27
CA HIS A 8 -8.85 28.31 9.97
C HIS A 8 -10.22 27.82 9.49
N GLU A 9 -10.30 27.15 8.33
CA GLU A 9 -11.56 26.67 7.75
C GLU A 9 -12.02 25.36 8.40
N ASP A 10 -11.08 24.47 8.73
CA ASP A 10 -11.37 23.13 9.26
C ASP A 10 -10.56 22.75 10.52
N GLY A 11 -9.61 23.59 10.94
CA GLY A 11 -8.72 23.30 12.07
C GLY A 11 -7.63 22.27 11.76
N TYR A 12 -7.49 21.83 10.50
CA TYR A 12 -6.48 20.86 10.10
C TYR A 12 -5.10 21.51 10.02
N ILE A 13 -4.31 21.29 11.07
CA ILE A 13 -2.93 21.77 11.16
C ILE A 13 -2.02 20.80 10.41
N ARG A 14 -1.45 21.25 9.29
CA ARG A 14 -0.74 20.36 8.33
C ARG A 14 0.59 19.84 8.86
N ASP A 15 1.30 20.68 9.61
CA ASP A 15 2.67 20.42 10.05
C ASP A 15 2.71 20.06 11.54
N ARG A 16 1.74 19.29 12.03
CA ARG A 16 1.85 18.72 13.38
C ARG A 16 3.01 17.74 13.41
N ASN A 17 3.78 17.81 14.49
CA ASN A 17 4.77 16.80 14.78
C ASN A 17 4.06 15.44 14.86
N VAL A 18 4.50 14.46 14.06
CA VAL A 18 3.93 13.10 14.06
C VAL A 18 4.12 12.38 15.40
N PHE A 19 5.01 12.88 16.26
CA PHE A 19 5.22 12.42 17.64
C PHE A 19 4.51 13.29 18.69
N SER A 20 3.62 14.20 18.27
CA SER A 20 2.86 15.04 19.21
C SER A 20 1.73 14.28 19.89
N ASP A 21 1.31 14.80 21.04
CA ASP A 21 0.16 14.27 21.78
C ASP A 21 -1.09 14.21 20.89
N GLY A 22 -1.81 13.08 20.97
CA GLY A 22 -3.02 12.82 20.20
C GLY A 22 -2.81 11.98 18.93
N ILE A 23 -1.57 11.70 18.53
CA ILE A 23 -1.27 10.67 17.53
C ILE A 23 -1.21 9.32 18.24
N SER A 24 -2.20 8.46 17.97
CA SER A 24 -2.34 7.14 18.60
C SER A 24 -2.32 5.99 17.60
N ILE A 25 -1.86 6.25 16.37
CA ILE A 25 -1.73 5.20 15.36
C ILE A 25 -0.50 4.33 15.66
N GLU A 26 -0.59 3.07 15.29
CA GLU A 26 0.50 2.12 15.45
C GLU A 26 1.60 2.38 14.43
N ASP A 27 2.82 2.58 14.92
CA ASP A 27 4.02 2.74 14.11
C ASP A 27 4.60 1.40 13.63
N ASP A 28 4.28 0.32 14.33
CA ASP A 28 4.57 -1.07 13.97
C ASP A 28 3.33 -1.92 14.24
N MET A 29 2.84 -2.63 13.22
CA MET A 29 1.67 -3.47 13.36
C MET A 29 1.75 -4.72 12.51
N ALA A 30 1.17 -5.80 13.03
CA ALA A 30 1.02 -7.07 12.33
C ALA A 30 -0.43 -7.54 12.40
N VAL A 31 -0.99 -7.96 11.26
CA VAL A 31 -2.34 -8.55 11.19
C VAL A 31 -2.33 -9.86 10.41
N LEU A 32 -3.15 -10.81 10.89
CA LEU A 32 -3.45 -12.06 10.21
C LEU A 32 -4.89 -12.02 9.71
N VAL A 33 -5.07 -12.06 8.40
CA VAL A 33 -6.39 -12.05 7.75
C VAL A 33 -6.67 -13.42 7.16
N ARG A 34 -7.87 -13.95 7.40
CA ARG A 34 -8.38 -15.17 6.77
C ARG A 34 -9.53 -14.80 5.83
N TYR A 35 -9.39 -15.17 4.57
CA TYR A 35 -10.44 -15.03 3.57
C TYR A 35 -11.40 -16.21 3.63
N GLU A 36 -12.62 -16.00 3.15
CA GLU A 36 -13.64 -17.05 3.05
C GLU A 36 -13.21 -18.21 2.13
N SER A 37 -12.37 -17.93 1.14
CA SER A 37 -11.75 -18.92 0.26
C SER A 37 -10.77 -19.87 0.98
N GLY A 38 -10.44 -19.60 2.25
CA GLY A 38 -9.41 -20.33 3.00
C GLY A 38 -8.00 -19.78 2.83
N ALA A 39 -7.78 -18.85 1.90
CA ALA A 39 -6.52 -18.12 1.80
C ALA A 39 -6.25 -17.31 3.08
N THR A 40 -4.97 -17.13 3.40
CA THR A 40 -4.54 -16.29 4.52
C THR A 40 -3.55 -15.24 4.04
N MET A 41 -3.61 -14.07 4.64
CA MET A 41 -2.65 -12.98 4.43
C MET A 41 -2.06 -12.61 5.79
N THR A 42 -0.73 -12.50 5.82
CA THR A 42 -0.01 -11.81 6.90
C THR A 42 0.40 -10.46 6.35
N TYR A 43 0.08 -9.40 7.09
CA TYR A 43 0.45 -8.03 6.73
C TYR A 43 1.23 -7.44 7.90
N HIS A 44 2.32 -6.77 7.57
CA HIS A 44 3.15 -6.06 8.52
C HIS A 44 3.43 -4.67 7.99
N LEU A 45 3.33 -3.67 8.85
CA LEU A 45 3.68 -2.30 8.54
C LEU A 45 4.63 -1.79 9.60
N THR A 46 5.68 -1.12 9.16
CA THR A 46 6.64 -0.41 10.01
C THR A 46 6.80 0.98 9.43
N ALA A 47 6.17 1.97 10.06
CA ALA A 47 6.15 3.36 9.62
C ALA A 47 7.49 4.09 9.85
N TYR A 48 8.38 3.51 10.67
CA TYR A 48 9.72 4.03 10.97
C TYR A 48 10.84 3.20 10.32
N SER A 49 10.55 2.54 9.19
CA SER A 49 11.56 1.79 8.45
C SER A 49 12.71 2.71 8.01
N PRO A 50 13.98 2.27 8.07
CA PRO A 50 15.12 3.07 7.63
C PRO A 50 15.18 3.31 6.11
N TRP A 51 14.31 2.64 5.35
CA TRP A 51 14.12 2.78 3.91
C TRP A 51 12.64 2.59 3.55
N GLU A 52 12.21 3.21 2.47
CA GLU A 52 10.86 3.15 1.91
C GLU A 52 10.76 2.04 0.87
N GLY A 53 9.73 1.21 1.01
CA GLY A 53 9.38 0.19 0.04
C GLY A 53 8.53 -0.90 0.67
N TYR A 54 8.26 -1.95 -0.10
CA TYR A 54 7.37 -3.02 0.32
C TYR A 54 7.72 -4.35 -0.33
N ARG A 55 7.21 -5.42 0.29
CA ARG A 55 7.37 -6.78 -0.22
C ARG A 55 6.02 -7.47 -0.25
N VAL A 56 5.71 -8.12 -1.36
CA VAL A 56 4.47 -8.89 -1.53
C VAL A 56 4.85 -10.28 -2.00
N MET A 57 4.35 -11.31 -1.31
CA MET A 57 4.58 -12.68 -1.72
C MET A 57 3.29 -13.49 -1.76
N PHE A 58 3.07 -14.16 -2.89
CA PHE A 58 1.95 -15.05 -3.09
C PHE A 58 2.45 -16.49 -3.07
N ASN A 59 1.90 -17.31 -2.18
CA ASN A 59 2.18 -18.75 -2.15
C ASN A 59 0.96 -19.49 -2.69
N GLY A 60 1.19 -20.43 -3.59
CA GLY A 60 0.14 -21.25 -4.18
C GLY A 60 0.61 -22.66 -4.50
N THR A 61 -0.28 -23.45 -5.08
CA THR A 61 -0.04 -24.86 -5.39
C THR A 61 1.06 -25.10 -6.43
N LYS A 62 1.52 -24.05 -7.13
CA LYS A 62 2.57 -24.12 -8.17
C LYS A 62 3.88 -23.47 -7.74
N GLY A 63 3.96 -22.91 -6.53
CA GLY A 63 5.16 -22.26 -6.02
C GLY A 63 4.85 -20.89 -5.40
N ARG A 64 5.82 -19.98 -5.50
CA ARG A 64 5.77 -18.66 -4.88
C ARG A 64 6.13 -17.56 -5.86
N LEU A 65 5.37 -16.47 -5.88
CA LEU A 65 5.71 -15.24 -6.56
C LEU A 65 6.18 -14.22 -5.51
N GLU A 66 7.31 -13.57 -5.75
CA GLU A 66 7.92 -12.60 -4.84
C GLU A 66 8.11 -11.28 -5.56
N LEU A 67 7.48 -10.23 -5.04
CA LEU A 67 7.70 -8.85 -5.43
C LEU A 67 8.42 -8.15 -4.29
N GLU A 68 9.53 -7.50 -4.61
CA GLU A 68 10.27 -6.61 -3.72
C GLU A 68 10.41 -5.27 -4.42
N VAL A 69 9.97 -4.20 -3.76
CA VAL A 69 10.06 -2.83 -4.23
C VAL A 69 10.80 -2.03 -3.17
N GLU A 70 11.87 -1.37 -3.58
CA GLU A 70 12.60 -0.36 -2.81
C GLU A 70 12.39 0.96 -3.54
N GLU A 71 11.81 1.95 -2.88
CA GLU A 71 11.50 3.28 -3.45
C GLU A 71 12.54 4.31 -2.99
N ARG A 72 12.82 4.38 -1.68
CA ARG A 72 13.89 5.22 -1.12
C ARG A 72 14.75 4.43 -0.15
N SER A 73 16.01 4.27 -0.47
CA SER A 73 16.98 3.53 0.33
C SER A 73 17.37 4.23 1.63
N TYR A 74 17.22 5.56 1.71
CA TYR A 74 17.59 6.36 2.89
C TYR A 74 16.95 7.75 2.86
N VAL A 75 16.52 8.30 4.01
CA VAL A 75 16.21 9.74 4.15
C VAL A 75 16.99 10.25 5.38
N SER A 76 17.98 11.09 5.14
CA SER A 76 18.84 11.72 6.14
C SER A 76 18.19 12.87 6.92
N GLY A 77 17.16 13.51 6.34
CA GLY A 77 16.56 14.73 6.89
C GLY A 77 17.45 15.97 6.81
N ALA A 78 18.62 15.89 6.18
CA ALA A 78 19.50 17.04 5.94
C ALA A 78 18.90 17.95 4.85
N ALA A 79 19.17 19.26 4.90
CA ALA A 79 18.64 20.24 3.93
C ALA A 79 18.99 19.93 2.46
N GLN A 80 20.01 19.11 2.21
CA GLN A 80 20.45 18.65 0.88
C GLN A 80 20.28 17.14 0.71
N ASP A 81 19.27 16.55 1.34
CA ASP A 81 18.96 15.15 1.14
C ASP A 81 18.41 14.92 -0.28
N PRO A 82 19.07 14.13 -1.13
CA PRO A 82 18.56 13.80 -2.46
C PRO A 82 17.23 13.00 -2.40
N ASN A 83 16.88 12.47 -1.23
CA ASN A 83 15.65 11.73 -0.98
C ASN A 83 14.53 12.58 -0.36
N GLN A 84 14.71 13.90 -0.24
CA GLN A 84 13.65 14.80 0.21
C GLN A 84 12.55 14.96 -0.86
N PRO A 85 11.27 15.12 -0.45
CA PRO A 85 10.18 15.41 -1.39
C PRO A 85 10.48 16.66 -2.24
N GLY A 86 10.50 16.50 -3.57
CA GLY A 86 10.71 17.60 -4.52
C GLY A 86 12.16 17.86 -4.95
N GLN A 87 13.14 17.10 -4.44
CA GLN A 87 14.51 17.13 -4.95
C GLN A 87 14.62 16.28 -6.24
N PRO A 88 15.37 16.74 -7.26
CA PRO A 88 15.66 15.93 -8.43
C PRO A 88 16.54 14.75 -8.03
N ILE A 89 15.99 13.54 -8.16
CA ILE A 89 16.64 12.28 -7.81
C ILE A 89 17.84 12.08 -8.76
N THR A 90 19.07 12.06 -8.23
CA THR A 90 20.31 11.96 -9.04
C THR A 90 20.72 10.54 -9.42
N GLU A 91 20.14 9.51 -8.79
CA GLU A 91 20.29 8.09 -9.16
C GLU A 91 18.93 7.38 -9.01
N PRO A 92 18.51 6.46 -9.90
CA PRO A 92 17.28 5.71 -9.68
C PRO A 92 17.46 4.79 -8.47
N ILE A 93 16.84 5.16 -7.36
CA ILE A 93 16.82 4.35 -6.14
C ILE A 93 15.69 3.30 -6.21
N ASP A 94 14.71 3.53 -7.10
CA ASP A 94 13.61 2.60 -7.35
C ASP A 94 14.14 1.27 -7.90
N ARG A 95 14.05 0.21 -7.09
CA ARG A 95 14.42 -1.15 -7.48
C ARG A 95 13.23 -2.06 -7.33
N THR A 96 12.63 -2.42 -8.46
CA THR A 96 11.62 -3.48 -8.51
C THR A 96 12.26 -4.82 -8.88
N ARG A 97 12.03 -5.84 -8.06
CA ARG A 97 12.43 -7.22 -8.33
C ARG A 97 11.23 -8.14 -8.24
N LEU A 98 10.87 -8.76 -9.37
CA LEU A 98 9.86 -9.80 -9.45
C LEU A 98 10.52 -11.15 -9.70
N THR A 99 10.31 -12.10 -8.79
CA THR A 99 10.88 -13.45 -8.86
C THR A 99 9.78 -14.50 -8.76
N LEU A 100 9.74 -15.41 -9.72
CA LEU A 100 8.92 -16.62 -9.66
C LEU A 100 9.77 -17.78 -9.15
N ARG A 101 9.30 -18.47 -8.10
CA ARG A 101 9.88 -19.69 -7.56
C ARG A 101 8.91 -20.84 -7.77
N PRO A 102 8.97 -21.57 -8.90
CA PRO A 102 8.13 -22.74 -9.08
C PRO A 102 8.53 -23.85 -8.09
N LEU A 103 7.61 -24.74 -7.76
CA LEU A 103 7.95 -25.92 -6.96
C LEU A 103 8.96 -26.79 -7.69
N TRP A 104 10.02 -27.19 -7.00
CA TRP A 104 11.06 -28.12 -7.49
C TRP A 104 11.83 -27.66 -8.73
N GLU A 105 11.81 -26.36 -9.03
CA GLU A 105 12.54 -25.78 -10.16
C GLU A 105 13.42 -24.62 -9.72
N VAL A 106 14.33 -24.21 -10.61
CA VAL A 106 15.18 -23.04 -10.40
C VAL A 106 14.32 -21.76 -10.45
N PRO A 107 14.51 -20.83 -9.49
CA PRO A 107 13.86 -19.52 -9.52
C PRO A 107 14.14 -18.74 -10.82
N ARG A 108 13.16 -17.98 -11.29
CA ARG A 108 13.23 -17.19 -12.52
C ARG A 108 12.92 -15.73 -12.20
N ARG A 109 13.79 -14.81 -12.62
CA ARG A 109 13.51 -13.38 -12.59
C ARG A 109 12.54 -13.04 -13.72
N ILE A 110 11.53 -12.25 -13.42
CA ILE A 110 10.60 -11.70 -14.40
C ILE A 110 10.97 -10.23 -14.57
N GLU A 111 11.21 -9.81 -15.81
CA GLU A 111 11.40 -8.40 -16.13
C GLU A 111 10.08 -7.64 -15.91
N VAL A 112 10.18 -6.53 -15.19
CA VAL A 112 9.03 -5.67 -14.91
C VAL A 112 9.15 -4.43 -15.79
N GLU A 113 8.13 -4.18 -16.60
CA GLU A 113 8.03 -2.91 -17.32
C GLU A 113 7.60 -1.82 -16.35
N GLU A 114 8.52 -0.91 -16.03
CA GLU A 114 8.20 0.26 -15.23
C GLU A 114 7.35 1.24 -16.05
N GLY A 115 6.16 1.58 -15.55
CA GLY A 115 5.32 2.58 -16.16
C GLY A 115 5.89 3.98 -15.94
N ALA A 116 5.77 4.85 -16.95
CA ALA A 116 6.11 6.26 -16.77
C ALA A 116 5.18 6.94 -15.75
N GLY A 117 5.74 7.73 -14.83
CA GLY A 117 5.01 8.48 -13.79
C GLY A 117 5.35 8.04 -12.37
N GLY A 118 4.68 8.62 -11.36
CA GLY A 118 4.85 8.23 -9.96
C GLY A 118 4.31 6.84 -9.64
N HIS A 119 4.86 6.21 -8.59
CA HIS A 119 4.44 4.90 -8.06
C HIS A 119 4.40 3.80 -9.15
N GLY A 120 5.47 3.68 -9.94
CA GLY A 120 5.58 2.69 -11.02
C GLY A 120 4.56 2.86 -12.17
N GLY A 121 3.95 4.05 -12.29
CA GLY A 121 2.91 4.36 -13.28
C GLY A 121 1.48 4.04 -12.84
N GLY A 122 1.28 3.64 -11.57
CA GLY A 122 -0.04 3.36 -11.00
C GLY A 122 -0.97 4.58 -11.00
N ASP A 123 -0.44 5.75 -10.62
CA ASP A 123 -1.22 6.99 -10.49
C ASP A 123 -1.91 7.39 -11.80
N ARG A 124 -1.18 7.32 -12.91
CA ARG A 124 -1.72 7.64 -14.23
C ARG A 124 -2.87 6.71 -14.60
N ARG A 125 -2.75 5.41 -14.30
CA ARG A 125 -3.79 4.41 -14.57
C ARG A 125 -5.02 4.66 -13.69
N LEU A 126 -4.83 4.93 -12.40
CA LEU A 126 -5.90 5.25 -11.45
C LEU A 126 -6.67 6.50 -11.88
N LEU A 127 -5.95 7.60 -12.17
CA LEU A 127 -6.58 8.87 -12.58
C LEU A 127 -7.33 8.72 -13.90
N ASN A 128 -6.82 7.94 -14.85
CA ASN A 128 -7.52 7.67 -16.11
C ASN A 128 -8.76 6.79 -15.91
N ASP A 129 -8.76 5.84 -14.98
CA ASP A 129 -9.96 5.04 -14.66
C ASP A 129 -11.05 5.89 -13.97
N LEU A 130 -10.66 6.84 -13.11
CA LEU A 130 -11.59 7.73 -12.39
C LEU A 130 -12.12 8.92 -13.19
N PHE A 131 -11.24 9.57 -13.96
CA PHE A 131 -11.53 10.84 -14.63
C PHE A 131 -11.37 10.78 -16.14
N GLY A 132 -10.80 9.70 -16.67
CA GLY A 132 -10.67 9.52 -18.11
C GLY A 132 -12.04 9.33 -18.74
N GLY A 133 -12.27 10.01 -19.87
CA GLY A 133 -13.54 9.90 -20.59
C GLY A 133 -13.77 8.52 -21.23
N LYS A 134 -12.74 7.68 -21.31
CA LYS A 134 -12.84 6.32 -21.84
C LYS A 134 -11.94 5.37 -21.05
N ARG A 135 -12.55 4.33 -20.49
CA ARG A 135 -11.84 3.26 -19.80
C ARG A 135 -11.00 2.45 -20.78
N GLU A 136 -9.73 2.22 -20.44
CA GLU A 136 -8.86 1.33 -21.20
C GLU A 136 -9.32 -0.14 -21.02
N PRO A 137 -9.12 -1.01 -22.03
CA PRO A 137 -9.35 -2.44 -21.85
C PRO A 137 -8.51 -2.98 -20.69
N ASP A 138 -9.15 -3.71 -19.79
CA ASP A 138 -8.51 -4.29 -18.61
C ASP A 138 -8.63 -5.83 -18.59
N PRO A 139 -7.86 -6.53 -19.43
CA PRO A 139 -7.96 -7.98 -19.55
C PRO A 139 -7.53 -8.74 -18.28
N LEU A 140 -6.80 -8.06 -17.38
CA LEU A 140 -6.34 -8.62 -16.11
C LEU A 140 -7.25 -8.27 -14.92
N GLY A 141 -8.29 -7.46 -15.13
CA GLY A 141 -9.22 -7.05 -14.05
C GLY A 141 -8.53 -6.34 -12.89
N ARG A 142 -7.57 -5.45 -13.18
CA ARG A 142 -6.79 -4.68 -12.20
C ARG A 142 -7.61 -3.59 -11.52
N ALA A 143 -8.57 -3.00 -12.22
CA ALA A 143 -9.30 -1.86 -11.71
C ALA A 143 -10.29 -2.29 -10.61
N ALA A 144 -10.06 -1.75 -9.41
CA ALA A 144 -10.86 -2.04 -8.22
C ALA A 144 -12.25 -1.39 -8.31
N THR A 145 -13.25 -2.07 -7.76
CA THR A 145 -14.59 -1.50 -7.56
C THR A 145 -14.68 -0.78 -6.22
N HIS A 146 -15.75 -0.01 -6.02
CA HIS A 146 -16.05 0.61 -4.72
C HIS A 146 -16.23 -0.43 -3.60
N LEU A 147 -16.69 -1.65 -3.91
CA LEU A 147 -16.79 -2.73 -2.94
C LEU A 147 -15.42 -3.25 -2.52
N ASP A 148 -14.49 -3.39 -3.47
CA ASP A 148 -13.11 -3.80 -3.17
C ASP A 148 -12.43 -2.79 -2.24
N GLY A 149 -12.62 -1.49 -2.52
CA GLY A 149 -12.18 -0.40 -1.65
C GLY A 149 -12.82 -0.46 -0.26
N ALA A 150 -14.13 -0.68 -0.18
CA ALA A 150 -14.83 -0.81 1.10
C ALA A 150 -14.32 -2.01 1.92
N TYR A 151 -14.07 -3.15 1.30
CA TYR A 151 -13.48 -4.31 1.99
C TYR A 151 -12.05 -4.03 2.47
N ALA A 152 -11.22 -3.36 1.68
CA ALA A 152 -9.87 -2.97 2.10
C ALA A 152 -9.90 -2.07 3.35
N MET A 153 -10.79 -1.07 3.37
CA MET A 153 -10.98 -0.20 4.55
C MET A 153 -11.50 -0.98 5.77
N LEU A 154 -12.41 -1.92 5.56
CA LEU A 154 -12.97 -2.74 6.66
C LEU A 154 -11.92 -3.64 7.31
N VAL A 155 -10.91 -4.10 6.58
CA VAL A 155 -9.78 -4.82 7.18
C VAL A 155 -9.03 -3.93 8.18
N GLY A 156 -8.79 -2.66 7.84
CA GLY A 156 -8.16 -1.70 8.76
C GLY A 156 -9.04 -1.39 9.98
N ALA A 157 -10.35 -1.14 9.77
CA ALA A 157 -11.28 -0.92 10.87
C ALA A 157 -11.37 -2.14 11.81
N ALA A 158 -11.39 -3.35 11.25
CA ALA A 158 -11.36 -4.59 12.02
C ALA A 158 -10.05 -4.77 12.79
N ALA A 159 -8.91 -4.38 12.21
CA ALA A 159 -7.63 -4.40 12.89
C ALA A 159 -7.64 -3.49 14.12
N ASN A 160 -8.10 -2.24 13.99
CA ASN A 160 -8.18 -1.30 15.11
C ASN A 160 -9.06 -1.86 16.26
N GLN A 161 -10.21 -2.45 15.93
CA GLN A 161 -11.06 -3.09 16.94
C GLN A 161 -10.39 -4.33 17.55
N SER A 162 -9.66 -5.11 16.74
CA SER A 162 -8.90 -6.26 17.22
C SER A 162 -7.79 -5.84 18.19
N PHE A 163 -7.08 -4.73 17.92
CA PHE A 163 -6.05 -4.20 18.80
C PHE A 163 -6.64 -3.74 20.14
N ALA A 164 -7.76 -3.02 20.09
CA ALA A 164 -8.44 -2.54 21.30
C ALA A 164 -8.99 -3.66 22.19
N THR A 165 -9.41 -4.79 21.59
CA THR A 165 -10.09 -5.87 22.32
C THR A 165 -9.22 -7.11 22.56
N GLY A 166 -8.13 -7.27 21.83
CA GLY A 166 -7.31 -8.49 21.82
C GLY A 166 -8.00 -9.70 21.17
N LEU A 167 -9.13 -9.50 20.47
CA LEU A 167 -9.95 -10.58 19.92
C LEU A 167 -10.05 -10.49 18.39
N PRO A 168 -10.18 -11.64 17.69
CA PRO A 168 -10.39 -11.64 16.25
C PRO A 168 -11.75 -11.03 15.89
N VAL A 169 -11.75 -10.16 14.87
CA VAL A 169 -12.95 -9.48 14.37
C VAL A 169 -13.39 -10.08 13.04
N ARG A 170 -14.69 -10.40 12.91
CA ARG A 170 -15.25 -10.85 11.63
C ARG A 170 -15.80 -9.67 10.86
N ILE A 171 -15.37 -9.51 9.62
CA ILE A 171 -15.83 -8.42 8.72
C ILE A 171 -17.36 -8.39 8.59
N ARG A 172 -18.02 -9.55 8.53
CA ARG A 172 -19.48 -9.67 8.42
C ARG A 172 -20.25 -9.10 9.62
N ASP A 173 -19.58 -8.92 10.75
CA ASP A 173 -20.18 -8.35 11.96
C ASP A 173 -20.08 -6.81 11.97
N LEU A 174 -19.25 -6.22 11.10
CA LEU A 174 -19.06 -4.77 10.97
C LEU A 174 -20.02 -4.15 9.97
N VAL A 175 -20.20 -4.78 8.81
CA VAL A 175 -21.06 -4.29 7.71
C VAL A 175 -21.76 -5.45 7.02
N ARG A 176 -23.02 -5.22 6.64
CA ARG A 176 -23.76 -6.10 5.72
C ARG A 176 -23.91 -5.41 4.37
N PHE A 177 -23.29 -5.98 3.34
CA PHE A 177 -23.47 -5.48 1.97
C PHE A 177 -24.74 -6.09 1.35
N PRO A 178 -25.53 -5.31 0.60
CA PRO A 178 -26.67 -5.85 -0.14
C PRO A 178 -26.22 -6.91 -1.16
N GLY A 179 -26.91 -8.05 -1.23
CA GLY A 179 -26.70 -9.05 -2.29
C GLY A 179 -25.64 -10.14 -2.02
N ARG A 180 -25.18 -10.28 -0.77
CA ARG A 180 -24.44 -11.46 -0.28
C ARG A 180 -25.02 -11.93 1.05
#